data_AF-A0A519C647-F1
#
_entry.id   AF-A0A519C647-F1
#
_cell.length_a   1.000
_cell.length_b   1.000
_cell.length_c   1.000
_cell.angle_alpha   90.00
_cell.angle_beta   90.00
_cell.angle_gamma   90.00
#
_symmetry.space_group_name_H-M   'P 1'
#
loop_
_entity.id
_entity.type
_entity.pdbx_description
1 polymer ?
#
loop_
_entity_poly.entity_id
_entity_poly.type
_entity_poly.pdbx_seq_one_letter_code
_entity_poly.pdbx_strand_id
1 'polypeptide(L)'
;MDEEQEEKPMTEEQQRIMKEKAKNLIIRTASVIEMLKETYYPGHSTTAKRVIERHLIREFGLKPRNATYHGSLVIESLNAQGIIEHVPEDTARNALFKVNLRVLQKIKT
;
A
#
# COMPACT_ATOMS: atom_id res chain seq x y z
N MET A 1 7.99 31.39 -27.47
CA MET A 1 6.54 31.32 -27.25
C MET A 1 6.36 30.17 -26.30
N ASP A 2 6.38 30.48 -25.00
CA ASP A 2 6.17 29.50 -23.96
C ASP A 2 4.67 29.24 -23.89
N GLU A 3 4.26 28.03 -24.28
CA GLU A 3 2.88 27.57 -24.10
C GLU A 3 2.63 27.46 -22.60
N GLU A 4 1.98 28.49 -22.04
CA GLU A 4 1.32 28.43 -20.74
C GLU A 4 0.34 27.25 -20.80
N GLN A 5 0.76 26.13 -20.21
CA GLN A 5 -0.12 24.98 -19.98
C GLN A 5 -1.23 25.47 -19.04
N GLU A 6 -2.39 25.74 -19.60
CA GLU A 6 -3.62 25.99 -18.84
C GLU A 6 -3.85 24.80 -17.89
N GLU A 7 -3.54 25.00 -16.60
CA GLU A 7 -3.99 24.12 -15.53
C GLU A 7 -5.53 24.18 -15.50
N LYS A 8 -6.19 23.28 -16.23
CA LYS A 8 -7.64 23.15 -16.16
C LYS A 8 -8.04 22.90 -14.70
N PRO A 9 -8.85 23.77 -14.08
CA PRO A 9 -9.24 23.59 -12.69
C PRO A 9 -10.02 22.27 -12.55
N MET A 10 -9.50 21.39 -11.69
CA MET A 10 -10.05 20.07 -11.43
C MET A 10 -11.49 20.19 -10.93
N THR A 11 -12.44 19.50 -11.56
CA THR A 11 -13.87 19.67 -11.27
C THR A 11 -14.22 19.19 -9.85
N GLU A 12 -15.29 19.73 -9.24
CA GLU A 12 -15.71 19.34 -7.88
C GLU A 12 -15.92 17.82 -7.72
N GLU A 13 -16.41 17.17 -8.77
CA GLU A 13 -16.61 15.72 -8.81
C GLU A 13 -15.28 14.96 -8.80
N GLN A 14 -14.29 15.41 -9.57
CA GLN A 14 -12.94 14.84 -9.54
C GLN A 14 -12.29 15.01 -8.16
N GLN A 15 -12.49 16.15 -7.51
CA GLN A 15 -12.00 16.39 -6.14
C GLN A 15 -12.66 15.44 -5.13
N ARG A 16 -13.97 15.20 -5.22
CA ARG A 16 -14.67 14.23 -4.35
C ARG A 16 -14.14 12.81 -4.54
N ILE A 17 -13.98 12.37 -5.80
CA ILE A 17 -13.44 11.05 -6.14
C ILE A 17 -12.01 10.88 -5.60
N MET A 18 -11.17 11.91 -5.72
CA MET A 18 -9.80 11.85 -5.17
C MET A 18 -9.79 11.75 -3.65
N LYS A 19 -10.62 12.53 -2.95
CA LYS A 19 -10.76 12.45 -1.49
C LYS A 19 -11.23 11.07 -1.04
N GLU A 20 -12.19 10.47 -1.75
CA GLU A 20 -12.67 9.13 -1.45
C GLU A 20 -11.59 8.07 -1.67
N LYS A 21 -10.84 8.16 -2.78
CA LYS A 21 -9.69 7.28 -3.04
C LYS A 21 -8.63 7.38 -1.96
N ALA A 22 -8.30 8.60 -1.52
CA ALA A 22 -7.34 8.82 -0.45
C ALA A 22 -7.83 8.22 0.88
N LYS A 23 -9.09 8.44 1.25
CA LYS A 23 -9.70 7.85 2.45
C LYS A 23 -9.65 6.32 2.40
N ASN A 24 -10.00 5.73 1.26
CA ASN A 24 -9.95 4.29 1.06
C ASN A 24 -8.52 3.73 1.13
N LEU A 25 -7.53 4.47 0.63
CA LEU A 25 -6.12 4.08 0.75
C LEU A 25 -5.67 4.03 2.21
N ILE A 26 -6.05 5.03 3.02
CA ILE A 26 -5.72 5.06 4.45
C ILE A 26 -6.32 3.85 5.16
N ILE A 27 -7.62 3.57 4.95
CA ILE A 27 -8.31 2.43 5.57
C ILE A 27 -7.64 1.09 5.19
N ARG A 28 -7.34 0.91 3.90
CA ARG A 28 -6.69 -0.31 3.41
C ARG A 28 -5.27 -0.46 3.96
N THR A 29 -4.52 0.63 4.05
CA THR A 29 -3.16 0.61 4.61
C THR A 29 -3.20 0.24 6.10
N ALA A 30 -4.11 0.83 6.87
CA ALA A 30 -4.29 0.51 8.28
C ALA A 30 -4.64 -0.97 8.50
N SER A 31 -5.60 -1.50 7.74
CA SER A 31 -5.98 -2.92 7.80
C SER A 31 -4.82 -3.86 7.43
N VAL A 32 -4.00 -3.48 6.45
CA VAL A 32 -2.79 -4.26 6.12
C VAL A 32 -1.76 -4.19 7.26
N ILE A 33 -1.58 -3.04 7.91
CA ILE A 33 -0.69 -2.92 9.08
C ILE A 33 -1.13 -3.86 10.20
N GLU A 34 -2.43 -3.92 10.50
CA GLU A 34 -2.98 -4.84 11.50
C GLU A 34 -2.68 -6.31 11.14
N MET A 35 -2.96 -6.70 9.90
CA MET A 35 -2.64 -8.05 9.42
C MET A 35 -1.14 -8.36 9.52
N LEU A 36 -0.26 -7.41 9.18
CA LEU A 36 1.19 -7.59 9.31
C LEU A 36 1.61 -7.77 10.78
N LYS A 37 1.01 -7.03 11.72
CA LYS A 37 1.28 -7.16 13.16
C LYS A 37 0.86 -8.53 13.70
N GLU A 38 -0.26 -9.07 13.23
CA GLU A 38 -0.75 -10.39 13.62
C GLU A 38 0.09 -11.52 13.03
N THR A 39 0.58 -11.34 11.80
CA THR A 39 1.27 -12.38 11.04
C THR A 39 2.74 -12.53 11.44
N TYR A 40 3.44 -11.42 11.70
CA TYR A 40 4.90 -11.41 11.80
C TYR A 40 5.39 -11.24 13.24
N TYR A 41 6.27 -12.17 13.65
CA TYR A 41 6.94 -12.21 14.94
C TYR A 41 8.46 -12.03 14.78
N PRO A 42 9.20 -11.69 15.85
CA PRO A 42 10.66 -11.59 15.81
C PRO A 42 11.29 -12.87 15.23
N GLY A 43 11.97 -12.76 14.09
CA GLY A 43 12.58 -13.89 13.37
C GLY A 43 11.93 -14.21 12.02
N HIS A 44 10.70 -13.75 11.75
CA HIS A 44 10.08 -13.81 10.43
C HIS A 44 9.77 -12.38 9.97
N SER A 45 10.62 -11.83 9.09
CA SER A 45 10.57 -10.42 8.70
C SER A 45 10.48 -10.22 7.20
N THR A 46 9.84 -11.13 6.48
CA THR A 46 9.62 -11.00 5.03
C THR A 46 8.15 -11.20 4.69
N THR A 47 7.59 -10.30 3.87
CA THR A 47 6.22 -10.41 3.37
C THR A 47 6.20 -10.41 1.86
N ALA A 48 5.22 -11.08 1.25
CA ALA A 48 5.08 -11.12 -0.19
C ALA A 48 3.99 -10.16 -0.67
N LYS A 49 4.17 -9.58 -1.86
CA LYS A 49 3.13 -8.77 -2.52
C LYS A 49 1.78 -9.50 -2.55
N ARG A 50 1.82 -10.81 -2.83
CA ARG A 50 0.63 -11.64 -2.94
C ARG A 50 -0.14 -11.80 -1.62
N VAL A 51 0.54 -11.69 -0.47
CA VAL A 51 -0.10 -11.71 0.86
C VAL A 51 -0.98 -10.47 1.02
N ILE A 52 -0.43 -9.30 0.72
CA ILE A 52 -1.15 -8.02 0.75
C ILE A 52 -2.34 -8.06 -0.23
N GLU A 53 -2.13 -8.49 -1.47
CA GLU A 53 -3.23 -8.58 -2.45
C GLU A 53 -4.36 -9.52 -1.99
N ARG A 54 -4.02 -10.69 -1.43
CA ARG A 54 -5.01 -11.64 -0.91
C ARG A 54 -5.78 -11.07 0.27
N HIS A 55 -5.11 -10.33 1.16
CA HIS A 55 -5.76 -9.61 2.25
C HIS A 55 -6.79 -8.62 1.70
N LEU A 56 -6.40 -7.81 0.71
CA LEU A 56 -7.31 -6.83 0.11
C LEU A 56 -8.50 -7.46 -0.61
N ILE A 57 -8.34 -8.64 -1.22
CA ILE A 57 -9.45 -9.39 -1.82
C ILE A 57 -10.41 -9.88 -0.74
N ARG A 58 -9.90 -10.41 0.37
CA ARG A 58 -10.71 -11.00 1.45
C ARG A 58 -11.45 -9.92 2.24
N GLU A 59 -10.75 -8.89 2.71
CA GLU A 59 -11.34 -7.88 3.60
C GLU A 59 -12.19 -6.84 2.87
N PHE A 60 -11.83 -6.50 1.63
CA PHE A 60 -12.48 -5.42 0.89
C PHE A 60 -13.25 -5.90 -0.35
N GLY A 61 -13.34 -7.21 -0.57
CA GLY A 61 -14.07 -7.80 -1.71
C GLY A 61 -13.52 -7.39 -3.08
N LEU A 62 -12.24 -7.00 -3.16
CA LEU A 62 -11.66 -6.51 -4.42
C LEU A 62 -11.52 -7.64 -5.44
N LYS A 63 -11.83 -7.33 -6.71
CA LYS A 63 -11.47 -8.21 -7.83
C LYS A 63 -9.93 -8.30 -7.96
N PRO A 64 -9.36 -9.42 -8.45
CA PRO A 64 -7.91 -9.62 -8.51
C PRO A 64 -7.14 -8.46 -9.17
N ARG A 65 -7.63 -7.94 -10.30
CA ARG A 65 -7.00 -6.80 -11.00
C ARG A 65 -6.96 -5.53 -10.13
N ASN A 66 -8.05 -5.26 -9.39
CA ASN A 66 -8.14 -4.11 -8.51
C ASN A 66 -7.26 -4.29 -7.27
N ALA A 67 -7.15 -5.52 -6.76
CA ALA A 67 -6.26 -5.84 -5.65
C ALA A 67 -4.78 -5.64 -6.02
N THR A 68 -4.38 -5.96 -7.25
CA THR A 68 -3.00 -5.67 -7.72
C THR A 68 -2.71 -4.18 -7.80
N TYR A 69 -3.65 -3.39 -8.34
CA TYR A 69 -3.50 -1.93 -8.41
C TYR A 69 -3.44 -1.31 -7.02
N HIS A 70 -4.44 -1.58 -6.17
CA HIS A 70 -4.51 -1.01 -4.83
C HIS A 70 -3.45 -1.58 -3.88
N GLY A 71 -3.05 -2.84 -4.05
CA GLY A 71 -1.96 -3.44 -3.31
C GLY A 71 -0.63 -2.75 -3.58
N SER A 72 -0.38 -2.32 -4.83
CA SER A 72 0.82 -1.56 -5.16
C SER A 72 0.84 -0.19 -4.46
N LEU A 73 -0.31 0.51 -4.42
CA LEU A 73 -0.44 1.79 -3.69
C LEU A 73 -0.26 1.63 -2.18
N VAL A 74 -0.77 0.53 -1.60
CA VAL A 74 -0.56 0.23 -0.18
C VAL A 74 0.92 -0.06 0.08
N ILE A 75 1.59 -0.84 -0.78
CA ILE A 75 3.03 -1.12 -0.67
C ILE A 75 3.85 0.17 -0.70
N GLU A 76 3.55 1.07 -1.63
CA GLU A 76 4.20 2.40 -1.69
C GLU A 76 3.99 3.20 -0.40
N SER A 77 2.76 3.19 0.14
CA SER A 77 2.44 3.85 1.41
C SER A 77 3.20 3.25 2.60
N LEU A 78 3.30 1.92 2.67
CA LEU A 78 4.04 1.22 3.73
C LEU A 78 5.55 1.47 3.63
N ASN A 79 6.08 1.54 2.40
CA ASN A 79 7.48 1.87 2.14
C ASN A 79 7.79 3.32 2.56
N ALA A 80 6.93 4.28 2.18
CA ALA A 80 7.06 5.68 2.61
C ALA A 80 7.03 5.85 4.14
N GLN A 81 6.34 4.95 4.86
CA GLN A 81 6.31 4.92 6.32
C GLN A 81 7.50 4.15 6.94
N GLY A 82 8.40 3.57 6.14
CA GLY A 82 9.53 2.77 6.61
C GLY A 82 9.14 1.42 7.22
N ILE A 83 7.92 0.95 6.97
CA ILE A 83 7.40 -0.32 7.49
C ILE A 83 7.94 -1.48 6.69
N ILE A 84 8.06 -1.30 5.36
CA ILE A 84 8.61 -2.30 4.46
C ILE A 84 9.70 -1.71 3.59
N GLU A 85 10.67 -2.55 3.22
CA GLU A 85 11.76 -2.21 2.31
C GLU A 85 11.82 -3.25 1.18
N HIS A 86 12.14 -2.79 -0.03
CA HIS A 86 12.39 -3.70 -1.15
C HIS A 86 13.68 -4.49 -0.90
N VAL A 87 13.65 -5.81 -1.11
CA VAL A 87 14.84 -6.66 -1.02
C VAL A 87 15.66 -6.50 -2.30
N PRO A 88 16.93 -6.02 -2.26
CA PRO A 88 17.70 -5.71 -3.47
C PRO A 88 18.13 -6.92 -4.30
N GLU A 89 18.32 -8.08 -3.67
CA GLU A 89 18.90 -9.28 -4.31
C GLU A 89 17.88 -10.15 -5.05
N ASP A 90 16.58 -9.85 -4.94
CA ASP A 90 15.52 -10.68 -5.51
C ASP A 90 14.98 -10.06 -6.81
N THR A 91 15.82 -10.09 -7.86
CA THR A 91 15.43 -9.70 -9.23
C THR A 91 14.41 -10.67 -9.85
N ALA A 92 14.07 -11.78 -9.17
CA ALA A 92 12.95 -12.63 -9.53
C ALA A 92 11.62 -12.05 -9.04
N ARG A 93 11.10 -11.07 -9.79
CA ARG A 93 9.68 -10.60 -9.77
C ARG A 93 9.19 -9.83 -8.53
N ASN A 94 9.95 -8.92 -7.93
CA ASN A 94 9.42 -7.94 -6.94
C ASN A 94 8.53 -8.58 -5.85
N ALA A 95 8.86 -9.82 -5.46
CA ALA A 95 7.89 -10.70 -4.82
C ALA A 95 7.89 -10.55 -3.31
N LEU A 96 9.01 -10.13 -2.72
CA LEU A 96 9.25 -10.11 -1.28
C LEU A 96 9.71 -8.73 -0.80
N PHE A 97 9.24 -8.36 0.38
CA PHE A 97 9.58 -7.15 1.11
C PHE A 97 10.10 -7.52 2.48
N LYS A 98 11.14 -6.82 2.93
CA LYS A 98 11.59 -6.91 4.31
C LYS A 98 10.68 -6.06 5.18
N VAL A 99 10.16 -6.63 6.27
CA VAL A 99 9.30 -5.94 7.22
C VAL A 99 10.14 -5.41 8.38
N ASN A 100 10.09 -4.11 8.62
CA ASN A 100 10.72 -3.48 9.77
C ASN A 100 9.81 -3.60 11.00
N LEU A 101 9.97 -4.70 11.74
CA LEU A 101 9.15 -5.00 12.93
C LEU A 101 9.19 -3.89 13.98
N ARG A 102 10.32 -3.18 14.11
CA ARG A 102 10.45 -2.07 15.09
C ARG A 102 9.56 -0.89 14.72
N VAL A 103 9.44 -0.58 13.43
CA VAL A 103 8.55 0.49 12.95
C VAL A 103 7.11 0.02 13.02
N LEU A 104 6.83 -1.20 12.53
CA LEU A 104 5.50 -1.80 12.51
C LEU A 104 4.84 -1.81 13.91
N GLN A 105 5.57 -2.22 14.95
CA GLN A 105 5.07 -2.30 16.32
C GLN A 105 4.85 -0.94 16.99
N LYS A 106 5.51 0.13 16.52
CA LYS A 106 5.37 1.48 17.08
C LYS A 106 4.12 2.21 16.58
N ILE A 107 3.58 1.79 15.43
CA ILE A 107 2.39 2.41 14.85
C ILE A 107 1.19 2.10 15.75
N LYS A 108 0.49 3.14 16.20
CA LYS A 108 -0.84 2.98 16.81
C LYS A 108 -1.85 2.95 15.66
N THR A 109 -2.44 1.78 15.43
CA THR A 109 -3.57 1.58 14.53
C THR A 109 -4.86 1.72 15.32
#